data_AF-A0A7J2QZ72-F1
#
_entry.id   AF-A0A7J2QZ72-F1
#
_cell.length_a   1.000
_cell.length_b   1.000
_cell.length_c   1.000
_cell.angle_alpha   90.00
_cell.angle_beta   90.00
_cell.angle_gamma   90.00
#
_symmetry.space_group_name_H-M   'P 1'
#
loop_
_entity.id
_entity.type
_entity.pdbx_description
1 polymer ?
#
loop_
_entity_poly.entity_id
_entity_poly.type
_entity_poly.pdbx_seq_one_letter_code
_entity_poly.pdbx_strand_id
1 'polypeptide(L)'
;MIIFIKDVEIGSFDWSAKPEDQIIDFWITAQLTSGRIIKIFIGPFEERIYKIKKFVNQRIECLLSARISTSFISKYRDHNNFEGVYLGEYEISPLWKSYIKNVSDEGYCGIETEDGEMLIWCETHKDMNLNKKDTYRFNVKQFGIIAWYPLEE
;
A
#
# COMPACT_ATOMS: atom_id res chain seq x y z
N MET A 1 -0.49 3.45 -10.45
CA MET A 1 0.62 4.28 -9.89
C MET A 1 1.95 3.69 -10.32
N ILE A 2 3.01 4.49 -10.50
CA ILE A 2 4.36 3.98 -10.83
C ILE A 2 5.28 4.17 -9.64
N ILE A 3 6.04 3.13 -9.27
CA ILE A 3 7.04 3.18 -8.21
C ILE A 3 8.37 2.60 -8.67
N PHE A 4 9.47 3.09 -8.11
CA PHE A 4 10.81 2.51 -8.28
C PHE A 4 11.18 1.68 -7.05
N ILE A 5 11.50 0.40 -7.26
CA ILE A 5 11.87 -0.51 -6.17
C ILE A 5 13.35 -0.32 -5.84
N LYS A 6 13.64 0.22 -4.65
CA LYS A 6 15.01 0.43 -4.20
C LYS A 6 15.61 -0.83 -3.59
N ASP A 7 14.85 -1.48 -2.71
CA ASP A 7 15.32 -2.63 -1.98
C ASP A 7 14.15 -3.46 -1.43
N VAL A 8 14.41 -4.73 -1.12
CA VAL A 8 13.48 -5.64 -0.45
C VAL A 8 14.16 -6.25 0.77
N GLU A 9 13.74 -5.80 1.95
CA GLU A 9 14.22 -6.24 3.24
C GLU A 9 13.36 -7.41 3.77
N ILE A 10 13.99 -8.28 4.55
CA ILE A 10 13.29 -9.27 5.36
C ILE A 10 13.10 -8.65 6.74
N GLY A 11 11.85 -8.51 7.17
CA GLY A 11 11.46 -7.78 8.39
C GLY A 11 11.94 -8.48 9.66
N SER A 12 11.27 -9.57 10.03
CA SER A 12 11.57 -10.28 11.28
C SER A 12 11.63 -11.79 11.07
N PHE A 13 12.70 -12.39 11.60
CA PHE A 13 12.81 -13.82 11.85
C PHE A 13 12.47 -14.06 13.31
N ASP A 14 11.38 -14.79 13.59
CA ASP A 14 11.22 -15.39 14.90
C ASP A 14 12.16 -16.61 15.00
N TRP A 15 13.36 -16.40 15.54
CA TRP A 15 14.36 -17.44 15.77
C TRP A 15 13.90 -18.52 16.76
N SER A 16 12.82 -18.26 17.51
CA SER A 16 12.25 -19.22 18.45
C SER A 16 11.16 -20.11 17.84
N ALA A 17 10.66 -19.77 16.66
CA ALA A 17 9.72 -20.59 15.89
C ALA A 17 10.46 -21.71 15.13
N LYS A 18 9.81 -22.88 15.02
CA LYS A 18 10.31 -23.95 14.13
C LYS A 18 10.37 -23.43 12.69
N PRO A 19 11.28 -23.93 11.84
CA PRO A 19 11.40 -23.48 10.46
C PRO A 19 10.07 -23.47 9.69
N GLU A 20 9.19 -24.44 9.94
CA GLU A 20 7.84 -24.50 9.36
C GLU A 20 6.84 -23.45 9.88
N ASP A 21 7.09 -22.87 11.05
CA ASP A 21 6.25 -21.87 11.72
C ASP A 21 6.82 -20.44 11.61
N GLN A 22 7.95 -20.28 10.91
CA GLN A 22 8.59 -18.99 10.72
C GLN A 22 7.75 -18.08 9.82
N ILE A 23 7.26 -16.99 10.40
CA ILE A 23 6.55 -15.94 9.69
C ILE A 23 7.60 -14.96 9.14
N ILE A 24 7.88 -15.05 7.83
CA ILE A 24 8.84 -14.17 7.16
C ILE A 24 8.11 -12.98 6.54
N ASP A 25 8.06 -11.86 7.25
CA ASP A 25 7.53 -10.62 6.68
C ASP A 25 8.55 -9.96 5.75
N PHE A 26 8.07 -9.35 4.67
CA PHE A 26 8.92 -8.61 3.73
C PHE A 26 8.52 -7.15 3.67
N TRP A 27 9.53 -6.28 3.56
CA TRP A 27 9.35 -4.85 3.39
C TRP A 27 10.03 -4.40 2.11
N ILE A 28 9.29 -3.70 1.27
CA ILE A 28 9.84 -3.06 0.08
C ILE A 28 10.10 -1.60 0.39
N THR A 29 11.32 -1.14 0.15
CA THR A 29 11.61 0.28 0.03
C THR A 29 11.34 0.70 -1.40
N ALA A 30 10.37 1.59 -1.60
CA ALA A 30 10.05 2.11 -2.92
C ALA A 30 10.12 3.64 -2.95
N GLN A 31 10.38 4.20 -4.12
CA GLN A 31 10.33 5.62 -4.39
C GLN A 31 9.17 5.92 -5.34
N LEU A 32 8.30 6.83 -4.91
CA LEU A 32 7.22 7.37 -5.73
C LEU A 32 7.76 8.35 -6.78
N THR A 33 6.95 8.70 -7.78
CA THR A 33 7.32 9.65 -8.84
C THR A 33 7.68 11.05 -8.32
N SER A 34 7.10 11.48 -7.20
CA SER A 34 7.40 12.71 -6.46
C SER A 34 8.78 12.69 -5.80
N GLY A 35 9.45 11.54 -5.78
CA GLY A 35 10.71 11.33 -5.09
C GLY A 35 10.56 10.87 -3.64
N ARG A 36 9.33 10.83 -3.11
CA ARG A 36 9.03 10.36 -1.75
C ARG A 36 9.38 8.89 -1.60
N ILE A 37 9.98 8.53 -0.46
CA ILE A 37 10.30 7.15 -0.11
C ILE A 37 9.20 6.58 0.77
N ILE A 38 8.70 5.40 0.41
CA ILE A 38 7.69 4.65 1.17
C ILE A 38 8.19 3.24 1.49
N LYS A 39 7.66 2.68 2.57
CA LYS A 39 7.84 1.28 2.96
C LYS A 39 6.53 0.53 2.74
N ILE A 40 6.59 -0.49 1.90
CA ILE A 40 5.44 -1.33 1.54
C ILE A 40 5.60 -2.68 2.23
N PHE A 41 4.60 -3.07 3.00
CA PHE A 41 4.54 -4.37 3.65
C PHE A 41 4.02 -5.42 2.67
N ILE A 42 4.67 -6.57 2.62
CA ILE A 42 4.20 -7.75 1.89
C ILE A 42 4.12 -8.92 2.85
N GLY A 43 2.91 -9.49 2.92
CA GLY A 43 2.60 -10.56 3.85
C GLY A 43 3.33 -11.88 3.54
N PRO A 44 3.59 -12.71 4.56
CA PRO A 44 4.58 -13.81 4.59
C PRO A 44 4.32 -15.03 3.69
N PHE A 45 3.26 -15.07 2.89
CA PHE A 45 2.82 -16.30 2.20
C PHE A 45 2.48 -16.11 0.72
N GLU A 46 2.91 -15.01 0.12
CA GLU A 46 2.72 -14.81 -1.31
C GLU A 46 3.94 -15.34 -2.08
N GLU A 47 3.77 -16.37 -2.90
CA GLU A 47 4.80 -16.81 -3.89
C GLU A 47 5.34 -15.64 -4.74
N ARG A 48 4.55 -14.56 -4.83
CA ARG A 48 4.86 -13.34 -5.54
C ARG A 48 5.94 -12.48 -4.86
N ILE A 49 6.23 -12.68 -3.56
CA ILE A 49 7.37 -12.06 -2.87
C ILE A 49 8.69 -12.36 -3.58
N TYR A 50 8.90 -13.60 -4.01
CA TYR A 50 10.13 -13.96 -4.71
C TYR A 50 10.20 -13.34 -6.11
N LYS A 51 9.06 -12.97 -6.71
CA LYS A 51 9.01 -12.29 -7.99
C LYS A 51 9.37 -10.82 -7.83
N ILE A 52 8.86 -10.13 -6.81
CA ILE A 52 9.09 -8.69 -6.65
C ILE A 52 10.55 -8.34 -6.33
N LYS A 53 11.27 -9.24 -5.65
CA LYS A 53 12.74 -9.13 -5.46
C LYS A 53 13.52 -9.02 -6.76
N LYS A 54 13.01 -9.58 -7.87
CA LYS A 54 13.68 -9.50 -9.18
C LYS A 54 13.60 -8.12 -9.81
N PHE A 55 12.74 -7.25 -9.30
CA PHE A 55 12.51 -5.90 -9.81
C PHE A 55 13.24 -4.83 -9.00
N VAL A 56 14.17 -5.22 -8.10
CA VAL A 56 15.05 -4.27 -7.43
C VAL A 56 15.83 -3.46 -8.48
N ASN A 57 15.90 -2.15 -8.28
CA ASN A 57 16.39 -1.14 -9.21
C ASN A 57 15.59 -0.99 -10.50
N GLN A 58 14.30 -1.35 -10.50
CA GLN A 58 13.41 -1.18 -11.65
C GLN A 58 12.15 -0.40 -11.29
N ARG A 59 11.51 0.18 -12.31
CA ARG A 59 10.18 0.78 -12.19
C ARG A 59 9.11 -0.28 -12.41
N ILE A 60 8.07 -0.22 -11.60
CA ILE A 60 6.87 -1.03 -11.79
C ILE A 60 5.65 -0.13 -11.77
N GLU A 61 4.66 -0.47 -12.58
CA GLU A 61 3.30 0.00 -12.38
C GLU A 61 2.64 -0.88 -11.32
N CYS A 62 1.96 -0.28 -10.35
CA CYS A 62 1.31 -1.01 -9.27
C CYS A 62 0.01 -0.35 -8.81
N LEU A 63 -0.81 -1.20 -8.20
CA LEU A 63 -1.94 -0.82 -7.37
C LEU A 63 -1.52 -0.90 -5.91
N LEU A 64 -1.35 0.26 -5.27
CA LEU A 64 -1.04 0.34 -3.84
C LEU A 64 -2.33 0.39 -3.02
N SER A 65 -2.27 -0.22 -1.85
CA SER A 65 -3.21 0.03 -0.77
C SER A 65 -2.53 0.81 0.36
N ALA A 66 -3.28 1.70 1.01
CA ALA A 66 -2.83 2.48 2.15
C ALA A 66 -3.76 2.22 3.33
N ARG A 67 -3.20 1.71 4.44
CA ARG A 67 -3.91 1.64 5.71
C ARG A 67 -3.72 2.96 6.44
N ILE A 68 -4.82 3.63 6.78
CA ILE A 68 -4.79 4.92 7.47
C ILE A 68 -4.80 4.77 9.00
N SER A 69 -4.20 5.73 9.70
CA SER A 69 -4.58 5.94 11.10
C SER A 69 -5.99 6.51 11.13
N THR A 70 -6.84 6.01 12.02
CA THR A 70 -8.22 6.48 12.28
C THR A 70 -8.33 7.97 12.66
N SER A 71 -7.22 8.70 12.67
CA SER A 71 -7.12 10.14 12.86
C SER A 71 -6.61 10.81 11.57
N PHE A 72 -7.53 11.19 10.67
CA PHE A 72 -7.29 12.31 9.76
C PHE A 72 -7.20 13.57 10.63
N ILE A 73 -6.04 13.99 11.16
CA ILE A 73 -5.83 15.34 11.75
C ILE A 73 -4.35 15.62 12.07
N SER A 74 -3.97 16.87 11.78
CA SER A 74 -2.96 17.73 12.43
C SER A 74 -1.60 17.96 11.76
N LYS A 75 -1.11 19.18 12.00
CA LYS A 75 -0.02 19.95 11.37
C LYS A 75 1.40 19.37 11.48
N TYR A 76 1.55 18.06 11.65
CA TYR A 76 2.86 17.44 11.82
C TYR A 76 3.44 17.02 10.47
N ARG A 77 4.70 17.39 10.22
CA ARG A 77 5.48 17.03 9.03
C ARG A 77 5.97 15.58 9.11
N ASP A 78 5.06 14.63 9.30
CA ASP A 78 5.42 13.23 9.12
C ASP A 78 5.50 12.91 7.62
N HIS A 79 6.52 12.14 7.23
CA HIS A 79 6.74 11.65 5.85
C HIS A 79 5.59 10.78 5.32
N ASN A 80 4.65 10.43 6.20
CA ASN A 80 3.50 9.59 5.93
C ASN A 80 2.20 10.38 5.67
N ASN A 81 2.27 11.70 5.55
CA ASN A 81 1.10 12.52 5.23
C ASN A 81 0.93 12.70 3.73
N PHE A 82 -0.25 12.37 3.25
CA PHE A 82 -0.64 12.49 1.85
C PHE A 82 -1.81 13.43 1.72
N GLU A 83 -1.86 14.13 0.60
CA GLU A 83 -2.98 14.95 0.18
C GLU A 83 -3.47 14.38 -1.15
N GLY A 84 -4.77 14.23 -1.30
CA GLY A 84 -5.35 13.68 -2.51
C GLY A 84 -6.83 13.95 -2.65
N VAL A 85 -7.32 13.76 -3.86
CA VAL A 85 -8.72 13.95 -4.26
C VAL A 85 -9.47 12.64 -4.07
N TYR A 86 -10.56 12.66 -3.31
CA TYR A 86 -11.41 11.48 -3.13
C TYR A 86 -12.18 11.16 -4.41
N LEU A 87 -11.96 9.96 -4.95
CA LEU A 87 -12.58 9.50 -6.20
C LEU A 87 -13.91 8.77 -5.96
N GLY A 88 -14.10 8.25 -4.74
CA GLY A 88 -15.26 7.45 -4.37
C GLY A 88 -14.89 6.11 -3.77
N GLU A 89 -15.93 5.37 -3.39
CA GLU A 89 -15.82 3.97 -3.05
C GLU A 89 -15.38 3.15 -4.27
N TYR A 90 -14.54 2.16 -4.00
CA TYR A 90 -13.99 1.24 -4.99
C TYR A 90 -14.27 -0.19 -4.54
N GLU A 91 -15.09 -0.89 -5.30
CA GLU A 91 -15.27 -2.32 -5.10
C GLU A 91 -14.09 -3.07 -5.72
N ILE A 92 -13.37 -3.82 -4.91
CA ILE A 92 -12.29 -4.66 -5.41
C ILE A 92 -12.87 -5.81 -6.22
N SER A 93 -12.47 -5.88 -7.50
CA SER A 93 -12.85 -6.96 -8.39
C SER A 93 -12.59 -8.32 -7.73
N PRO A 94 -13.52 -9.29 -7.83
CA PRO A 94 -13.37 -10.64 -7.27
C PRO A 94 -12.05 -11.32 -7.66
N LEU A 95 -11.52 -10.99 -8.85
CA LEU A 95 -10.22 -11.47 -9.30
C LEU A 95 -9.12 -11.17 -8.29
N TRP A 96 -9.14 -10.00 -7.65
CA TRP A 96 -8.12 -9.52 -6.73
C TRP A 96 -8.45 -9.81 -5.26
N LYS A 97 -9.66 -10.28 -4.93
CA LYS A 97 -10.06 -10.54 -3.53
C LYS A 97 -9.19 -11.62 -2.87
N SER A 98 -8.74 -12.63 -3.62
CA SER A 98 -7.80 -13.65 -3.12
C SER A 98 -6.36 -13.14 -2.98
N TYR A 99 -6.05 -11.96 -3.53
CA TYR A 99 -4.72 -11.37 -3.56
C TYR A 99 -4.48 -10.41 -2.39
N ILE A 100 -5.53 -10.06 -1.65
CA ILE A 100 -5.49 -9.07 -0.58
C ILE A 100 -5.87 -9.78 0.70
N LYS A 101 -4.88 -10.19 1.47
CA LYS A 101 -5.14 -10.68 2.83
C LYS A 101 -5.57 -9.46 3.65
N ASN A 102 -6.79 -9.49 4.19
CA ASN A 102 -7.51 -8.34 4.78
C ASN A 102 -8.23 -7.42 3.78
N VAL A 103 -8.84 -7.95 2.70
CA VAL A 103 -10.06 -7.28 2.19
C VAL A 103 -11.03 -7.27 3.36
N SER A 104 -11.11 -6.17 4.10
CA SER A 104 -12.20 -6.05 5.05
C SER A 104 -13.48 -5.95 4.24
N ASP A 105 -14.56 -6.49 4.78
CA ASP A 105 -15.90 -6.33 4.21
C ASP A 105 -16.30 -4.85 4.07
N GLU A 106 -15.51 -3.93 4.63
CA GLU A 106 -15.79 -2.49 4.68
C GLU A 106 -15.35 -1.75 3.41
N GLY A 107 -14.62 -2.41 2.50
CA GLY A 107 -14.33 -1.89 1.17
C GLY A 107 -13.16 -0.90 1.11
N TYR A 108 -12.88 -0.40 -0.10
CA TYR A 108 -11.79 0.53 -0.36
C TYR A 108 -12.32 1.82 -0.93
N CYS A 109 -11.53 2.88 -0.80
CA CYS A 109 -11.79 4.16 -1.43
C CYS A 109 -10.65 4.51 -2.38
N GLY A 110 -10.97 5.02 -3.56
CA GLY A 110 -9.97 5.58 -4.46
C GLY A 110 -9.57 6.99 -4.02
N ILE A 111 -8.27 7.25 -4.01
CA ILE A 111 -7.73 8.61 -3.86
C ILE A 111 -6.71 8.86 -4.96
N GLU A 112 -6.82 10.02 -5.62
CA GLU A 112 -5.82 10.49 -6.56
C GLU A 112 -4.85 11.43 -5.83
N THR A 113 -3.56 11.10 -5.88
CA THR A 113 -2.48 11.92 -5.31
C THR A 113 -1.60 12.45 -6.43
N GLU A 114 -0.61 13.29 -6.11
CA GLU A 114 0.42 13.72 -7.07
C GLU A 114 1.19 12.55 -7.72
N ASP A 115 1.25 11.40 -7.02
CA ASP A 115 1.94 10.19 -7.46
C ASP A 115 1.01 9.23 -8.25
N GLY A 116 -0.24 9.63 -8.44
CA GLY A 116 -1.29 8.85 -9.07
C GLY A 116 -2.28 8.25 -8.07
N GLU A 117 -3.05 7.28 -8.55
CA GLU A 117 -4.15 6.69 -7.79
C GLU A 117 -3.68 5.56 -6.85
N MET A 118 -4.22 5.56 -5.63
CA MET A 118 -4.08 4.47 -4.67
C MET A 118 -5.41 4.14 -4.00
N LEU A 119 -5.51 2.95 -3.44
CA LEU A 119 -6.66 2.54 -2.65
C LEU A 119 -6.39 2.83 -1.18
N ILE A 120 -7.27 3.58 -0.53
CA ILE A 120 -7.26 3.70 0.93
C ILE A 120 -8.16 2.61 1.49
N TRP A 121 -7.60 1.83 2.42
CA TRP A 121 -8.41 1.00 3.28
C TRP A 121 -9.03 1.87 4.36
N CYS A 122 -10.30 2.17 4.19
CA CYS A 122 -11.06 2.93 5.15
C CYS A 122 -11.70 1.92 6.12
N GLU A 123 -11.15 1.73 7.32
CA GLU A 123 -11.91 1.06 8.41
C GLU A 123 -12.88 2.07 9.08
N THR A 124 -12.87 3.34 8.65
CA THR A 124 -13.46 4.49 9.38
C THR A 124 -14.32 5.42 8.54
N HIS A 125 -14.52 5.15 7.24
CA HIS A 125 -15.34 5.99 6.35
C HIS A 125 -16.82 6.00 6.74
N LYS A 126 -17.33 4.98 7.44
CA LYS A 126 -18.72 5.00 7.92
C LYS A 126 -19.02 6.21 8.82
N ASP A 127 -18.01 6.73 9.51
CA ASP A 127 -18.13 7.88 10.40
C ASP A 127 -17.68 9.21 9.73
N MET A 128 -17.26 9.17 8.46
CA MET A 128 -16.71 10.33 7.74
C MET A 128 -17.60 10.72 6.56
N ASN A 129 -18.07 11.98 6.53
CA ASN A 129 -18.75 12.55 5.37
C ASN A 129 -17.71 12.86 4.27
N LEU A 130 -17.44 11.87 3.42
CA LEU A 130 -16.58 12.00 2.24
C LEU A 130 -17.40 12.39 1.01
N ASN A 131 -17.02 13.47 0.32
CA ASN A 131 -17.64 13.86 -0.95
C ASN A 131 -16.66 13.65 -2.10
N LYS A 132 -17.14 13.08 -3.22
CA LYS A 132 -16.35 12.93 -4.44
C LYS A 132 -15.80 14.29 -4.89
N LYS A 133 -14.54 14.30 -5.30
CA LYS A 133 -13.76 15.46 -5.75
C LYS A 133 -13.29 16.42 -4.65
N ASP A 134 -13.64 16.19 -3.39
CA ASP A 134 -13.05 16.95 -2.28
C ASP A 134 -11.62 16.46 -2.02
N THR A 135 -10.77 17.39 -1.57
CA THR A 135 -9.38 17.12 -1.21
C THR A 135 -9.27 16.79 0.27
N TYR A 136 -8.60 15.69 0.58
CA TYR A 136 -8.39 15.24 1.95
C TYR A 136 -6.91 15.04 2.26
N ARG A 137 -6.55 15.25 3.53
CA ARG A 137 -5.21 14.98 4.05
C ARG A 137 -5.24 13.82 5.03
N PHE A 138 -4.49 12.77 4.74
CA PHE A 138 -4.47 11.54 5.53
C PHE A 138 -3.06 11.15 5.92
N ASN A 139 -2.96 10.41 7.02
CA ASN A 139 -1.72 9.81 7.47
C ASN A 139 -1.76 8.30 7.20
N VAL A 140 -0.79 7.82 6.42
CA VAL A 140 -0.67 6.40 6.07
C VAL A 140 0.18 5.68 7.12
N LYS A 141 -0.41 4.71 7.81
CA LYS A 141 0.32 3.84 8.75
C LYS A 141 1.16 2.80 8.04
N GLN A 142 0.64 2.25 6.95
CA GLN A 142 1.26 1.16 6.22
C GLN A 142 0.80 1.16 4.77
N PHE A 143 1.73 0.92 3.86
CA PHE A 143 1.41 0.60 2.47
C PHE A 143 1.38 -0.92 2.26
N GLY A 144 0.47 -1.37 1.41
CA GLY A 144 0.48 -2.70 0.81
C GLY A 144 0.52 -2.59 -0.71
N ILE A 145 0.84 -3.70 -1.38
CA ILE A 145 0.78 -3.80 -2.84
C ILE A 145 -0.20 -4.90 -3.21
N ILE A 146 -1.17 -4.56 -4.06
CA ILE A 146 -2.25 -5.47 -4.47
C ILE A 146 -1.87 -6.18 -5.78
N ALA A 147 -1.38 -5.40 -6.74
CA ALA A 147 -1.03 -5.85 -8.07
C ALA A 147 0.14 -5.02 -8.59
N TRP A 148 0.93 -5.62 -9.47
CA TRP A 148 2.00 -4.90 -10.17
C TRP A 148 2.32 -5.52 -11.52
N TYR A 149 2.94 -4.70 -12.35
CA TYR A 149 3.47 -5.05 -13.65
C TYR A 149 4.83 -4.36 -13.82
N PRO A 150 5.90 -5.09 -14.18
CA PRO A 150 7.18 -4.47 -14.45
C PRO A 150 7.08 -3.60 -15.69
N LEU A 151 7.64 -2.40 -15.64
CA LEU A 151 7.82 -1.59 -16.83
C LEU A 151 9.16 -2.00 -17.44
N GLU A 152 9.11 -2.74 -18.53
CA GLU A 152 10.32 -3.07 -19.29
C GLU A 152 10.96 -1.76 -19.79
N GLU A 153 12.26 -1.58 -19.53
CA GLU A 153 13.10 -0.59 -20.20
C GLU A 153 13.80 -1.23 -21.41
#